data_AF-V5GUE9-F1
#
_entry.id   AF-V5GUE9-F1
#
_cell.length_a   1.000
_cell.length_b   1.000
_cell.length_c   1.000
_cell.angle_alpha   90.00
_cell.angle_beta   90.00
_cell.angle_gamma   90.00
#
_symmetry.space_group_name_H-M   'P 1'
#
loop_
_entity.id
_entity.type
_entity.pdbx_description
1 polymer ?
#
loop_
_entity_poly.entity_id
_entity_poly.type
_entity_poly.pdbx_seq_one_letter_code
_entity_poly.pdbx_strand_id
1 'polypeptide(L)'
;PELRPELGKYQDDSKCFPLKETWYVTYRSHEIDPGFGGNAKCVKGSQTGPMVAGTAPMLLHIGGTNINATYTLRSTDGHQAKNVGEFKTSQGSVNVHILYVDCATCKVFRHPYITSGSAC
;
A
#
# COMPACT_ATOMS: atom_id res chain seq x y z
N PRO A 1 -18.62 -5.01 -1.17
CA PRO A 1 -17.55 -4.16 -1.73
C PRO A 1 -17.05 -3.13 -0.71
N GLU A 2 -15.76 -3.20 -0.41
CA GLU A 2 -15.04 -2.36 0.54
C GLU A 2 -14.61 -1.00 -0.05
N LEU A 3 -14.51 -0.93 -1.38
CA LEU A 3 -14.30 0.30 -2.12
C LEU A 3 -15.66 0.91 -2.48
N ARG A 4 -16.02 1.98 -1.78
CA ARG A 4 -17.31 2.66 -1.96
C ARG A 4 -17.09 4.13 -2.26
N PRO A 5 -17.72 4.70 -3.32
CA PRO A 5 -17.46 6.08 -3.72
C PRO A 5 -17.69 7.09 -2.59
N GLU A 6 -18.69 6.88 -1.73
CA GLU A 6 -19.00 7.76 -0.60
C GLU A 6 -17.90 7.81 0.47
N LEU A 7 -17.04 6.78 0.53
CA LEU A 7 -15.88 6.72 1.42
C LEU A 7 -14.61 7.29 0.78
N GLY A 8 -14.66 7.73 -0.49
CA GLY A 8 -13.49 8.13 -1.28
C GLY A 8 -12.60 9.17 -0.61
N LYS A 9 -13.15 10.06 0.22
CA LYS A 9 -12.36 11.05 0.98
C LYS A 9 -11.34 10.41 1.94
N TYR A 10 -11.65 9.21 2.44
CA TYR A 10 -10.79 8.39 3.32
C TYR A 10 -10.01 7.31 2.56
N GLN A 11 -10.18 7.19 1.25
CA GLN A 11 -9.56 6.15 0.42
C GLN A 11 -8.58 6.73 -0.61
N ASP A 12 -8.34 8.04 -0.58
CA ASP A 12 -7.48 8.72 -1.55
C ASP A 12 -6.06 8.85 -1.01
N ASP A 13 -5.23 7.84 -1.28
CA ASP A 13 -3.86 7.75 -0.72
C ASP A 13 -2.90 8.79 -1.32
N SER A 14 -3.27 9.37 -2.47
CA SER A 14 -2.46 10.39 -3.15
C SER A 14 -2.20 11.62 -2.29
N LYS A 15 -3.11 11.92 -1.35
CA LYS A 15 -3.03 13.05 -0.43
C LYS A 15 -1.87 12.94 0.57
N CYS A 16 -1.32 11.74 0.76
CA CYS A 16 -0.21 11.54 1.68
C CYS A 16 1.16 11.71 1.05
N PHE A 17 1.23 11.92 -0.27
CA PHE A 17 2.49 12.11 -0.95
C PHE A 17 2.83 13.60 -1.09
N PRO A 18 4.10 14.00 -0.90
CA PRO A 18 5.23 13.14 -0.52
C PRO A 18 5.12 12.63 0.92
N LEU A 19 5.51 11.37 1.14
CA LEU A 19 5.57 10.78 2.47
C LEU A 19 6.61 11.53 3.30
N LYS A 20 6.21 11.95 4.50
CA LYS A 20 7.08 12.69 5.43
C LYS A 20 7.99 11.80 6.27
N GLU A 21 7.62 10.54 6.41
CA GLU A 21 8.29 9.59 7.31
C GLU A 21 8.26 8.16 6.75
N THR A 22 8.95 7.27 7.46
CA THR A 22 8.91 5.83 7.19
C THR A 22 7.63 5.23 7.76
N TRP A 23 6.91 4.45 6.97
CA TRP A 23 5.70 3.77 7.36
C TRP A 23 6.01 2.32 7.73
N TYR A 24 5.39 1.84 8.81
CA TYR A 24 5.63 0.51 9.37
C TYR A 24 4.36 -0.31 9.30
N VAL A 25 4.49 -1.57 8.88
CA VAL A 25 3.41 -2.54 9.02
C VAL A 25 3.38 -2.99 10.48
N THR A 26 2.40 -2.51 11.23
CA THR A 26 2.24 -2.79 12.66
C THR A 26 1.31 -3.98 12.93
N TYR A 27 0.40 -4.27 12.01
CA TYR A 27 -0.58 -5.34 12.12
C TYR A 27 -0.89 -5.95 10.75
N ARG A 28 -1.14 -7.25 10.74
CA ARG A 28 -1.76 -8.00 9.62
C ARG A 28 -2.75 -9.00 10.21
N SER A 29 -3.88 -9.21 9.55
CA SER A 29 -4.87 -10.21 9.95
C SER A 29 -4.57 -11.63 9.45
N HIS A 30 -3.43 -11.83 8.80
CA HIS A 30 -2.98 -13.09 8.21
C HIS A 30 -1.48 -13.26 8.45
N GLU A 31 -1.04 -14.51 8.59
CA GLU A 31 0.35 -14.80 8.96
C GLU A 31 1.31 -14.75 7.77
N ILE A 32 0.87 -15.22 6.61
CA ILE A 32 1.70 -15.35 5.39
C ILE A 32 1.19 -14.38 4.33
N ASP A 33 2.06 -13.46 3.93
CA ASP A 33 1.81 -12.46 2.89
C ASP A 33 2.80 -12.61 1.74
N PRO A 34 2.43 -13.28 0.63
CA PRO A 34 3.34 -13.50 -0.48
C PRO A 34 3.79 -12.20 -1.17
N GLY A 35 3.01 -11.12 -1.06
CA GLY A 35 3.37 -9.81 -1.61
C GLY A 35 4.43 -9.07 -0.80
N PHE A 36 4.49 -9.34 0.50
CA PHE A 36 5.41 -8.68 1.43
C PHE A 36 6.26 -9.68 2.23
N GLY A 37 6.87 -10.64 1.52
CA GLY A 37 7.94 -11.49 2.04
C GLY A 37 7.49 -12.69 2.88
N GLY A 38 6.29 -13.22 2.65
CA GLY A 38 5.75 -14.37 3.35
C GLY A 38 5.50 -14.07 4.83
N ASN A 39 6.26 -14.72 5.71
CA ASN A 39 6.18 -14.54 7.17
C ASN A 39 7.06 -13.41 7.71
N ALA A 40 7.65 -12.59 6.82
CA ALA A 40 8.54 -11.50 7.18
C ALA A 40 7.93 -10.56 8.24
N LYS A 41 8.72 -10.24 9.25
CA LYS A 41 8.41 -9.23 10.28
C LYS A 41 9.17 -7.93 10.01
N CYS A 42 8.80 -6.88 10.74
CA CYS A 42 9.44 -5.56 10.66
C CYS A 42 9.39 -4.93 9.26
N VAL A 43 8.30 -5.18 8.52
CA VAL A 43 8.11 -4.59 7.20
C VAL A 43 7.89 -3.09 7.31
N LYS A 44 8.69 -2.31 6.57
CA LYS A 44 8.58 -0.85 6.53
C LYS A 44 8.88 -0.32 5.13
N GLY A 45 8.39 0.87 4.84
CA GLY A 45 8.58 1.53 3.55
C GLY A 45 8.81 3.03 3.69
N SER A 46 9.70 3.59 2.88
CA SER A 46 9.90 5.03 2.77
C SER A 46 9.97 5.47 1.30
N GLN A 47 9.57 6.70 1.03
CA GLN A 47 9.72 7.30 -0.29
C GLN A 47 11.18 7.74 -0.49
N THR A 48 11.76 7.45 -1.64
CA THR A 48 13.18 7.76 -1.93
C THR A 48 13.39 8.89 -2.94
N GLY A 49 12.30 9.42 -3.51
CA GLY A 49 12.35 10.47 -4.53
C GLY A 49 10.95 10.99 -4.84
N PRO A 50 10.82 12.05 -5.67
CA PRO A 50 9.54 12.69 -5.92
C PRO A 50 8.55 11.75 -6.61
N MET A 51 7.26 12.03 -6.39
CA MET A 51 6.18 11.35 -7.09
C MET A 51 6.04 11.97 -8.50
N VAL A 52 5.99 11.13 -9.53
CA VAL A 52 5.85 11.54 -10.94
C VAL A 52 4.70 10.76 -11.56
N ALA A 53 3.74 11.47 -12.16
CA ALA A 53 2.62 10.88 -12.90
C ALA A 53 1.85 9.77 -12.15
N GLY A 54 1.57 9.97 -10.84
CA GLY A 54 0.84 8.96 -10.06
C GLY A 54 1.73 7.91 -9.38
N THR A 55 3.05 8.01 -9.55
CA THR A 55 3.99 6.95 -9.16
C THR A 55 5.09 7.49 -8.26
N ALA A 56 5.33 6.81 -7.13
CA ALA A 56 6.38 7.15 -6.17
C ALA A 56 7.46 6.05 -6.10
N PRO A 57 8.76 6.40 -6.16
CA PRO A 57 9.82 5.45 -5.85
C PRO A 57 9.87 5.20 -4.33
N MET A 58 9.94 3.92 -3.96
CA MET A 58 9.88 3.46 -2.58
C MET A 58 11.07 2.53 -2.27
N LEU A 59 11.54 2.56 -1.04
CA LEU A 59 12.43 1.56 -0.47
C LEU A 59 11.66 0.75 0.57
N LEU A 60 11.44 -0.53 0.29
CA LEU A 60 10.81 -1.46 1.22
C LEU A 60 11.89 -2.23 1.97
N HIS A 61 11.73 -2.39 3.28
CA HIS A 61 12.54 -3.30 4.08
C HIS A 61 11.68 -4.50 4.44
N ILE A 62 12.04 -5.69 3.95
CA ILE A 62 11.26 -6.92 4.10
C ILE A 62 12.21 -8.04 4.47
N GLY A 63 11.99 -8.69 5.62
CA GLY A 63 12.78 -9.85 6.05
C GLY A 63 14.28 -9.55 6.17
N GLY A 64 14.65 -8.36 6.64
CA GLY A 64 16.05 -7.94 6.78
C GLY A 64 16.70 -7.40 5.50
N THR A 65 16.00 -7.43 4.36
CA THR A 65 16.54 -6.97 3.06
C THR A 65 15.85 -5.69 2.59
N ASN A 66 16.60 -4.80 1.96
CA ASN A 66 16.06 -3.62 1.29
C ASN A 66 15.74 -3.94 -0.17
N ILE A 67 14.53 -3.58 -0.61
CA ILE A 67 14.00 -3.85 -1.95
C ILE A 67 13.50 -2.53 -2.53
N ASN A 68 14.02 -2.16 -3.69
CA ASN A 68 13.49 -1.03 -4.46
C ASN A 68 12.12 -1.40 -5.02
N ALA A 69 11.16 -0.52 -4.79
CA ALA A 69 9.80 -0.67 -5.27
C ALA A 69 9.34 0.60 -5.99
N THR A 70 8.38 0.43 -6.88
CA THR A 70 7.61 1.51 -7.47
C THR A 70 6.19 1.39 -6.97
N TYR A 71 5.65 2.44 -6.34
CA TYR A 71 4.27 2.48 -5.87
C TYR A 71 3.43 3.33 -6.79
N THR A 72 2.48 2.71 -7.50
CA THR A 72 1.62 3.39 -8.48
C THR A 72 0.19 3.47 -7.95
N LEU A 73 -0.35 4.68 -7.93
CA LEU A 73 -1.70 4.94 -7.44
C LEU A 73 -2.73 4.98 -8.59
N ARG A 74 -3.82 4.24 -8.42
CA ARG A 74 -4.90 4.09 -9.40
C ARG A 74 -6.26 4.30 -8.75
N SER A 75 -7.26 4.54 -9.59
CA SER A 75 -8.67 4.63 -9.17
C SER A 75 -9.39 3.39 -9.72
N THR A 76 -10.23 2.77 -8.90
CA THR A 76 -11.20 1.80 -9.41
C THR A 76 -12.30 2.47 -10.20
N ASP A 77 -13.01 1.70 -11.03
CA ASP A 77 -14.13 2.18 -11.82
C ASP A 77 -15.17 2.93 -10.96
N GLY A 78 -15.65 4.06 -11.48
CA GLY A 78 -16.60 4.93 -10.79
C GLY A 78 -16.03 5.74 -9.63
N HIS A 79 -14.73 5.66 -9.33
CA HIS A 79 -14.09 6.41 -8.24
C HIS A 79 -13.15 7.49 -8.78
N GLN A 80 -13.15 8.65 -8.11
CA GLN A 80 -12.15 9.71 -8.33
C GLN A 80 -10.94 9.56 -7.40
N ALA A 81 -11.14 8.97 -6.22
CA ALA A 81 -10.10 8.72 -5.23
C ALA A 81 -9.04 7.76 -5.78
N LYS A 82 -7.78 7.94 -5.39
CA LYS A 82 -6.70 6.97 -5.64
C LYS A 82 -6.73 5.87 -4.58
N ASN A 83 -7.65 4.93 -4.78
CA ASN A 83 -8.03 3.90 -3.81
C ASN A 83 -7.42 2.51 -4.09
N VAL A 84 -6.53 2.41 -5.08
CA VAL A 84 -5.71 1.21 -5.33
C VAL A 84 -4.25 1.61 -5.42
N GLY A 85 -3.41 0.84 -4.73
CA GLY A 85 -1.96 0.96 -4.81
C GLY A 85 -1.35 -0.30 -5.41
N GLU A 86 -0.48 -0.14 -6.40
CA GLU A 86 0.30 -1.22 -6.99
C GLU A 86 1.75 -1.08 -6.54
N PHE A 87 2.26 -2.08 -5.80
CA PHE A 87 3.68 -2.20 -5.49
C PHE A 87 4.35 -3.09 -6.53
N LYS A 88 5.28 -2.53 -7.30
CA LYS A 88 6.10 -3.25 -8.26
C LYS A 88 7.54 -3.34 -7.78
N THR A 89 8.09 -4.54 -7.71
CA THR A 89 9.48 -4.83 -7.33
C THR A 89 10.17 -5.65 -8.43
N SER A 90 11.44 -6.00 -8.23
CA SER A 90 12.14 -6.98 -9.08
C SER A 90 11.55 -8.40 -9.00
N GLN A 91 10.75 -8.70 -7.98
CA GLN A 91 10.18 -10.02 -7.72
C GLN A 91 8.75 -10.17 -8.27
N GLY A 92 8.08 -9.08 -8.64
CA GLY A 92 6.71 -9.11 -9.14
C GLY A 92 5.94 -7.83 -8.85
N SER A 93 4.61 -7.91 -8.94
CA SER A 93 3.72 -6.80 -8.62
C SER A 93 2.54 -7.29 -7.79
N VAL A 94 2.15 -6.51 -6.78
CA VAL A 94 0.97 -6.78 -5.96
C VAL A 94 0.12 -5.53 -5.82
N ASN A 95 -1.19 -5.73 -5.82
CA ASN A 95 -2.16 -4.67 -5.63
C ASN A 95 -2.73 -4.71 -4.22
N VAL A 96 -2.96 -3.54 -3.65
CA VAL A 96 -3.68 -3.33 -2.41
C VAL A 96 -4.83 -2.37 -2.63
N HIS A 97 -5.96 -2.61 -1.95
CA HIS A 97 -7.05 -1.64 -1.88
C HIS A 97 -6.85 -0.76 -0.65
N ILE A 98 -6.99 0.56 -0.80
CA ILE A 98 -6.91 1.51 0.32
C ILE A 98 -8.29 1.62 0.95
N LEU A 99 -8.44 1.11 2.17
CA LEU A 99 -9.70 1.17 2.91
C LEU A 99 -9.82 2.45 3.73
N TYR A 100 -8.69 2.90 4.27
CA TYR A 100 -8.60 4.09 5.09
C TYR A 100 -7.21 4.70 4.99
N VAL A 101 -7.15 6.03 4.97
CA VAL A 101 -5.91 6.78 5.08
C VAL A 101 -6.09 8.02 5.95
N ASP A 102 -5.16 8.17 6.89
CA ASP A 102 -4.83 9.42 7.56
C ASP A 102 -3.31 9.61 7.48
N CYS A 103 -2.88 10.62 6.74
CA CYS A 103 -1.48 10.87 6.43
C CYS A 103 -0.62 11.23 7.65
N ALA A 104 -1.26 11.56 8.79
CA ALA A 104 -0.56 11.86 10.03
C ALA A 104 -0.48 10.64 10.98
N THR A 105 -1.25 9.58 10.73
CA THR A 105 -1.38 8.49 11.72
C THR A 105 -1.25 7.10 11.11
N CYS A 106 -2.20 6.66 10.27
CA CYS A 106 -2.27 5.28 9.82
C CYS A 106 -2.89 5.11 8.43
N LYS A 107 -2.58 3.98 7.80
CA LYS A 107 -3.22 3.48 6.58
C LYS A 107 -3.72 2.07 6.82
N VAL A 108 -4.87 1.74 6.23
CA VAL A 108 -5.41 0.38 6.22
C VAL A 108 -5.51 -0.09 4.79
N PHE A 109 -4.79 -1.15 4.49
CA PHE A 109 -4.83 -1.82 3.20
C PHE A 109 -5.61 -3.11 3.30
N ARG A 110 -6.35 -3.46 2.24
CA ARG A 110 -6.86 -4.80 2.01
C ARG A 110 -5.97 -5.45 0.94
N HIS A 111 -5.56 -6.69 1.18
CA HIS A 111 -4.76 -7.52 0.27
C HIS A 111 -5.68 -8.44 -0.55
N PRO A 112 -6.22 -7.99 -1.71
CA PRO A 112 -7.21 -8.76 -2.48
C PRO A 112 -6.68 -10.11 -3.00
N TYR A 113 -5.35 -10.29 -3.09
CA TYR A 113 -4.72 -11.54 -3.48
C TYR A 113 -4.71 -12.60 -2.37
N ILE A 114 -5.11 -12.24 -1.14
CA ILE A 114 -5.28 -13.18 -0.03
C ILE A 114 -6.76 -13.54 0.07
N THR A 115 -7.07 -14.79 -0.25
CA THR A 115 -8.43 -15.33 -0.38
C THR A 115 -9.08 -15.66 0.95
N SER A 116 -8.32 -15.73 2.05
CA SER A 116 -8.86 -15.96 3.39
C SER A 116 -9.38 -14.66 4.03
N GLY A 117 -10.71 -14.57 4.15
CA GLY A 117 -11.37 -13.53 4.94
C GLY A 117 -11.10 -12.09 4.47
N SER A 118 -11.12 -11.14 5.41
CA SER A 118 -10.87 -9.72 5.16
C SER A 118 -9.39 -9.36 5.33
N ALA A 119 -8.49 -10.08 4.65
CA ALA A 119 -7.04 -9.95 4.84
C ALA A 119 -6.54 -8.50 4.66
N CYS A 120 -6.13 -7.89 5.77
CA CYS A 120 -5.56 -6.55 5.89
C CYS A 120 -4.16 -6.65 6.50
#